data_AF-A0A7C6SNL5-F1
#
_entry.id   AF-A0A7C6SNL5-F1
#
_cell.length_a   1.000
_cell.length_b   1.000
_cell.length_c   1.000
_cell.angle_alpha   90.00
_cell.angle_beta   90.00
_cell.angle_gamma   90.00
#
_symmetry.space_group_name_H-M   'P 1'
#
loop_
_entity.id
_entity.type
_entity.pdbx_description
1 polymer ?
#
loop_
_entity_poly.entity_id
_entity_poly.type
_entity_poly.pdbx_seq_one_letter_code
_entity_poly.pdbx_strand_id
1 'polypeptide(L)' 'MNDTLYYVLSALLSVGVLLGIRWMSRVETAVNGNRLSALCMLAAVVMVLVRGGILDDSAIWLGLAAGLVLGVVLAR' A
#
# COMPACT_ATOMS: atom_id res chain seq x y z
N MET A 1 11.30 15.25 2.87
CA MET A 1 11.23 14.85 1.45
C MET A 1 10.96 16.10 0.63
N ASN A 2 11.57 16.31 -0.54
CA ASN A 2 11.13 17.38 -1.44
C ASN A 2 9.69 17.06 -1.89
N ASP A 3 8.75 18.02 -1.79
CA ASP A 3 7.33 17.80 -2.09
C ASP A 3 7.12 17.24 -3.50
N THR A 4 7.94 17.70 -4.44
CA THR A 4 7.95 17.22 -5.83
C THR A 4 8.27 15.71 -5.89
N LEU A 5 9.28 15.25 -5.15
CA LEU A 5 9.65 13.83 -5.11
C LEU A 5 8.54 12.98 -4.48
N TYR A 6 7.87 13.49 -3.45
CA TYR A 6 6.76 12.76 -2.84
C TYR A 6 5.61 12.56 -3.83
N TYR A 7 5.21 13.61 -4.55
CA TYR A 7 4.12 13.52 -5.50
C TYR A 7 4.48 12.64 -6.71
N VAL A 8 5.72 12.70 -7.19
CA VAL A 8 6.19 11.83 -8.27
C VAL A 8 6.16 10.35 -7.86
N LEU A 9 6.67 10.02 -6.67
CA LEU A 9 6.65 8.66 -6.15
C LEU A 9 5.22 8.17 -5.87
N SER A 10 4.35 9.03 -5.35
CA SER A 10 2.93 8.72 -5.15
C SER A 10 2.24 8.41 -6.48
N ALA A 11 2.47 9.22 -7.51
CA ALA A 11 1.95 8.99 -8.84
C ALA A 11 2.46 7.66 -9.44
N LEU A 12 3.76 7.37 -9.26
CA LEU A 12 4.36 6.12 -9.72
C LEU A 12 3.74 4.89 -9.02
N LEU A 13 3.54 4.97 -7.70
CA LEU A 13 2.87 3.93 -6.92
C LEU A 13 1.42 3.73 -7.36
N SER A 14 0.68 4.82 -7.62
CA SER A 14 -0.68 4.74 -8.15
C SER A 14 -0.73 4.07 -9.53
N VAL A 15 0.19 4.41 -10.43
CA VAL A 15 0.30 3.72 -11.73
C VAL A 15 0.65 2.24 -11.54
N GLY A 16 1.54 1.91 -10.59
CA GLY A 16 1.87 0.53 -10.23
C GLY A 16 0.64 -0.29 -9.80
N VAL A 17 -0.23 0.28 -8.97
CA VAL A 17 -1.49 -0.35 -8.56
C VAL A 17 -2.43 -0.53 -9.76
N LEU A 18 -2.56 0.48 -10.63
CA LEU A 18 -3.40 0.38 -11.83
C LEU A 18 -2.91 -0.72 -12.79
N LEU A 19 -1.59 -0.87 -12.93
CA LEU A 19 -0.98 -1.96 -13.69
C LEU A 19 -1.27 -3.33 -13.06
N GLY A 20 -1.17 -3.44 -11.74
CA GLY A 20 -1.51 -4.66 -11.01
C GLY A 20 -2.98 -5.05 -11.19
N ILE A 21 -3.90 -4.09 -11.14
CA ILE A 21 -5.33 -4.29 -11.42
C ILE A 21 -5.53 -4.78 -12.86
N ARG A 22 -4.85 -4.16 -13.85
CA ARG A 22 -4.92 -4.58 -15.25
C ARG A 22 -4.45 -6.03 -15.46
N TRP A 23 -3.46 -6.48 -14.69
CA TRP A 23 -3.00 -7.88 -14.73
C TRP A 23 -3.96 -8.85 -14.03
N MET A 24 -4.78 -8.38 -13.11
CA MET A 24 -5.83 -9.19 -12.47
C MET A 24 -6.92 -9.63 -13.46
N SER A 25 -7.13 -8.87 -14.54
CA SER A 25 -8.07 -9.24 -15.62
C SER A 25 -7.62 -10.41 -16.48
N ARG A 26 -6.41 -10.95 -16.30
CA ARG A 26 -5.94 -12.19 -16.93
C ARG A 26 -5.63 -13.23 -15.87
N VAL A 27 -6.33 -14.36 -15.90
CA VAL A 27 -6.21 -15.45 -14.91
C VAL A 27 -4.76 -15.96 -14.74
N GLU A 28 -3.97 -16.05 -15.81
CA GLU A 28 -2.55 -16.48 -15.73
C GLU A 28 -1.66 -15.50 -14.96
N THR A 29 -1.93 -14.19 -15.04
CA THR A 29 -1.14 -13.16 -14.35
C THR A 29 -1.81 -12.63 -13.09
N ALA A 30 -3.00 -13.13 -12.74
CA ALA A 30 -3.82 -12.55 -11.68
C ALA A 30 -3.14 -12.58 -10.31
N VAL A 31 -2.43 -13.67 -10.00
CA VAL A 31 -1.68 -13.80 -8.74
C VAL A 31 -0.55 -12.75 -8.68
N ASN A 32 0.16 -12.54 -9.79
CA ASN A 32 1.25 -11.56 -9.86
C ASN A 32 0.72 -10.12 -9.83
N GLY A 33 -0.41 -9.86 -10.49
CA GLY A 33 -1.10 -8.57 -10.44
C GLY A 33 -1.53 -8.19 -9.01
N ASN A 34 -2.12 -9.14 -8.28
CA ASN A 34 -2.50 -8.93 -6.89
C ASN A 34 -1.28 -8.67 -5.98
N ARG A 35 -0.20 -9.44 -6.15
CA ARG A 35 1.05 -9.25 -5.37
C ARG A 35 1.69 -7.90 -5.66
N LEU A 36 1.68 -7.45 -6.92
CA LEU A 36 2.19 -6.13 -7.29
C LEU A 36 1.38 -5.02 -6.61
N SER A 37 0.04 -5.08 -6.71
CA SER A 37 -0.84 -4.09 -6.07
C SER A 37 -0.68 -4.07 -4.55
N ALA A 38 -0.58 -5.23 -3.91
CA ALA A 38 -0.36 -5.33 -2.46
C ALA A 38 0.98 -4.70 -2.04
N LEU A 39 2.04 -4.92 -2.81
CA LEU A 39 3.37 -4.36 -2.54
C LEU A 39 3.36 -2.83 -2.73
N CYS A 40 2.75 -2.34 -3.81
CA CYS A 40 2.57 -0.90 -4.02
C CYS A 40 1.76 -0.26 -2.89
N MET A 41 0.71 -0.93 -2.40
CA MET A 41 -0.10 -0.42 -1.30
C MET A 41 0.72 -0.34 0.01
N LEU A 42 1.51 -1.37 0.31
CA LEU A 42 2.39 -1.38 1.47
C LEU A 42 3.44 -0.26 1.40
N ALA A 43 4.09 -0.10 0.24
CA ALA A 43 5.06 0.98 0.02
C ALA A 43 4.43 2.37 0.16
N ALA A 44 3.19 2.57 -0.31
CA ALA A 44 2.47 3.83 -0.14
C ALA A 44 2.16 4.12 1.33
N VAL A 45 1.71 3.12 2.11
CA VAL A 45 1.48 3.28 3.56
C VAL A 45 2.77 3.70 4.27
N VAL A 46 3.89 3.01 4.03
CA VAL A 46 5.20 3.38 4.61
C VAL A 46 5.59 4.81 4.25
N MET A 47 5.39 5.19 2.99
CA MET A 47 5.70 6.53 2.51
C MET A 47 4.88 7.62 3.23
N VAL A 48 3.60 7.36 3.50
CA VAL A 48 2.71 8.25 4.25
C VAL A 48 3.20 8.39 5.71
N LEU A 49 3.54 7.28 6.37
CA LEU A 49 4.04 7.33 7.75
C LEU A 49 5.35 8.13 7.86
N VAL A 50 6.29 7.91 6.93
CA VAL A 50 7.57 8.62 6.90
C VAL A 50 7.38 10.11 6.62
N ARG A 51 6.52 10.49 5.67
CA ARG A 51 6.27 11.91 5.37
C ARG A 51 5.50 12.61 6.48
N GLY A 52 4.55 11.93 7.11
CA GLY A 52 3.79 12.48 8.22
C GLY A 52 4.63 12.68 9.49
N GLY A 53 5.82 12.07 9.60
CA GLY A 53 6.64 12.14 10.81
C GLY A 53 5.97 11.46 12.02
N ILE A 54 5.01 10.57 11.76
CA ILE A 54 4.11 9.94 12.73
C ILE A 54 4.53 8.51 13.07
N LEU A 55 5.80 8.17 12.82
CA LEU A 55 6.34 6.83 13.06
C LEU A 55 6.37 6.49 14.56
N ASP A 56 6.56 7.50 15.41
CA ASP A 56 6.62 7.36 16.87
C ASP A 56 5.23 7.39 17.53
N ASP A 57 4.16 7.63 16.76
CA ASP A 57 2.80 7.67 17.30
C ASP A 57 2.27 6.24 17.51
N SER A 58 2.14 5.87 18.79
CA SER A 58 1.67 4.56 19.21
C SER A 58 0.21 4.30 18.81
N ALA A 59 -0.62 5.33 18.66
CA ALA A 59 -2.01 5.18 18.26
C ALA A 59 -2.14 4.66 16.82
N ILE A 60 -1.23 5.06 15.94
CA ILE A 60 -1.22 4.62 14.54
C ILE A 60 -0.84 3.15 14.43
N TRP A 61 0.16 2.72 15.18
CA TRP A 61 0.55 1.31 15.22
C TRP A 61 -0.55 0.43 15.79
N LEU A 62 -1.24 0.88 16.83
CA LEU A 62 -2.41 0.17 17.37
C LEU A 62 -3.55 0.10 16.35
N GLY A 63 -3.83 1.19 15.63
CA GLY A 63 -4.84 1.22 14.58
C GLY A 63 -4.51 0.28 13.41
N LEU A 64 -3.26 0.30 12.93
CA LEU A 64 -2.78 -0.60 11.88
C LEU A 64 -2.84 -2.07 12.32
N ALA A 65 -2.41 -2.37 13.55
CA ALA A 65 -2.45 -3.72 14.09
C ALA A 65 -3.89 -4.23 14.25
N ALA A 66 -4.79 -3.41 14.80
CA ALA A 66 -6.20 -3.76 14.95
C ALA A 66 -6.87 -3.98 13.59
N GLY A 67 -6.63 -3.09 12.63
CA GLY A 67 -7.14 -3.22 11.26
C GLY A 67 -6.63 -4.48 10.56
N LEU A 68 -5.35 -4.81 10.73
CA LEU A 68 -4.75 -6.03 10.18
C LEU A 68 -5.35 -7.29 10.83
N VAL A 69 -5.48 -7.32 12.15
CA VAL A 69 -6.09 -8.46 12.87
C VAL A 69 -7.52 -8.67 12.42
N LEU A 70 -8.34 -7.61 12.43
CA LEU A 70 -9.72 -7.70 11.98
C LEU A 70 -9.82 -8.12 10.51
N GLY A 71 -8.98 -7.54 9.64
CA GLY A 71 -8.94 -7.89 8.22
C GLY A 71 -8.58 -9.36 7.97
N VAL A 72 -7.58 -9.89 8.67
CA VAL A 72 -7.18 -11.30 8.55
C VAL A 72 -8.23 -12.25 9.13
N VAL A 73 -8.83 -11.89 10.27
CA VAL A 73 -9.89 -12.70 10.88
C VAL A 73 -11.13 -12.77 9.99
N LEU A 74 -11.49 -11.67 9.33
CA LEU A 74 -12.69 -11.60 8.48
C LEU A 74 -12.46 -12.16 7.07
N ALA A 75 -11.23 -12.12 6.56
CA ALA A 75 -10.87 -12.66 5.26
C ALA A 75 -10.71 -14.19 5.26
N ARG A 76 -10.59 -14.79 6.45
CA ARG A 76 -10.47 -16.22 6.67
C ARG A 76 -11.85 -16.86 6.81
#